data_AF-X8AGX5-F1
#
_entry.id   AF-X8AGX5-F1
#
_cell.length_a   1.000
_cell.length_b   1.000
_cell.length_c   1.000
_cell.angle_alpha   90.00
_cell.angle_beta   90.00
_cell.angle_gamma   90.00
#
_symmetry.space_group_name_H-M   'P 1'
#
loop_
_entity.id
_entity.type
_entity.pdbx_description
1 polymer ?
#
loop_
_entity_poly.entity_id
_entity_poly.type
_entity_poly.pdbx_seq_one_letter_code
_entity_poly.pdbx_strand_id
1 'polypeptide(L)'
;MPTSKPDPAVYLHTGEVLDIAAHHGLAIEDSVSGVTSAVAAGYVTVGNLMFVPDDERPCRSAELIDAGAVAITDSWHALATALTLSTATPETPR
;
A
#
# COMPACT_ATOMS: atom_id res chain seq x y z
N MET A 1 20.14 -14.84 3.22
CA MET A 1 19.91 -14.47 1.81
C MET A 1 19.04 -13.23 1.81
N PRO A 2 19.28 -12.20 0.99
CA PRO A 2 18.24 -11.19 0.77
C PRO A 2 17.05 -11.90 0.14
N THR A 3 15.89 -11.85 0.80
CA THR A 3 14.64 -12.41 0.27
C THR A 3 13.92 -11.32 -0.52
N SER A 4 13.53 -11.64 -1.75
CA SER A 4 12.75 -10.74 -2.59
C SER A 4 11.26 -10.87 -2.29
N LYS A 5 10.49 -9.84 -2.61
CA LYS A 5 9.02 -9.93 -2.76
C LYS A 5 8.65 -11.22 -3.52
N PRO A 6 7.65 -12.00 -3.08
CA PRO A 6 6.61 -11.66 -2.11
C PRO A 6 6.98 -11.89 -0.63
N ASP A 7 8.22 -12.26 -0.32
CA ASP A 7 8.67 -12.36 1.08
C ASP A 7 8.55 -11.00 1.80
N PRO A 8 8.09 -10.94 3.06
CA PRO A 8 7.83 -9.69 3.77
C PRO A 8 9.09 -8.99 4.28
N ALA A 9 10.29 -9.58 4.15
CA ALA A 9 11.50 -9.08 4.81
C ALA A 9 11.81 -7.61 4.56
N VAL A 10 11.58 -7.09 3.35
CA VAL A 10 11.83 -5.67 3.05
C VAL A 10 10.91 -4.74 3.85
N TYR A 11 9.65 -5.12 4.03
CA TYR A 11 8.68 -4.33 4.81
C TYR A 11 8.91 -4.47 6.31
N LEU A 12 9.24 -5.67 6.79
CA LEU A 12 9.62 -5.89 8.19
C LEU A 12 10.85 -5.05 8.56
N HIS A 13 11.89 -5.09 7.71
CA HIS A 13 13.08 -4.28 7.90
C HIS A 13 12.79 -2.77 7.83
N THR A 14 11.86 -2.35 6.96
CA THR A 14 11.44 -0.94 6.87
C THR A 14 10.79 -0.47 8.18
N GLY A 15 9.91 -1.29 8.77
CA GLY A 15 9.31 -0.99 10.08
C GLY A 15 10.34 -0.86 11.20
N GLU A 16 11.33 -1.75 11.23
CA GLU A 16 12.45 -1.70 12.18
C GLU A 16 13.29 -0.43 12.02
N VAL A 17 13.66 -0.06 10.78
CA VAL A 17 14.52 1.10 10.50
C VAL A 17 13.81 2.43 10.79
N LEU A 18 12.51 2.50 10.52
CA LEU A 18 11.71 3.71 10.75
C LEU A 18 11.16 3.79 12.18
N ASP A 19 11.33 2.75 13.00
CA ASP A 19 10.74 2.62 14.34
C ASP A 19 9.22 2.81 14.34
N ILE A 20 8.53 2.16 13.39
CA ILE A 20 7.07 2.19 13.27
C ILE A 20 6.46 0.79 13.26
N ALA A 21 5.31 0.65 13.91
CA ALA A 21 4.45 -0.51 13.71
C ALA A 21 3.75 -0.43 12.34
N ALA A 22 3.45 -1.57 11.73
CA ALA A 22 2.84 -1.63 10.40
C ALA A 22 1.51 -0.85 10.29
N HIS A 23 0.71 -0.80 11.35
CA HIS A 23 -0.55 -0.05 11.38
C HIS A 23 -0.38 1.48 11.40
N HIS A 24 0.84 1.99 11.62
CA HIS A 24 1.18 3.40 11.44
C HIS A 24 1.63 3.72 10.00
N GLY A 25 1.91 2.70 9.19
CA GLY A 25 2.40 2.83 7.83
C GLY A 25 1.33 2.57 6.78
N LEU A 26 1.53 3.14 5.59
CA LEU A 26 0.76 2.85 4.39
C LEU A 26 1.71 2.42 3.28
N ALA A 27 1.55 1.21 2.77
CA ALA A 27 2.31 0.69 1.63
C ALA A 27 1.62 1.07 0.31
N ILE A 28 2.40 1.49 -0.68
CA ILE A 28 1.91 1.79 -2.04
C ILE A 28 2.68 0.90 -3.02
N GLU A 29 1.99 0.00 -3.73
CA GLU A 29 2.60 -1.02 -4.59
C GLU A 29 1.90 -1.13 -5.94
N ASP A 30 2.65 -1.40 -7.00
CA ASP A 30 2.16 -1.54 -8.39
C ASP A 30 2.22 -2.98 -8.92
N SER A 31 2.60 -3.93 -8.05
CA SER A 31 2.79 -5.33 -8.41
C SER A 31 2.16 -6.28 -7.39
N VAL A 32 1.69 -7.45 -7.87
CA VAL A 32 1.14 -8.51 -7.00
C VAL A 32 2.15 -8.94 -5.95
N SER A 33 3.41 -9.19 -6.33
CA SER A 33 4.44 -9.60 -5.37
C SER A 33 4.74 -8.52 -4.32
N GLY A 34 4.69 -7.25 -4.71
CA GLY A 34 4.79 -6.11 -3.80
C GLY A 34 3.65 -6.07 -2.80
N VAL A 35 2.40 -6.12 -3.28
CA VAL A 35 1.22 -6.14 -2.43
C VAL A 35 1.26 -7.31 -1.45
N THR A 36 1.55 -8.52 -1.94
CA THR A 36 1.64 -9.71 -1.08
C THR A 36 2.71 -9.56 0.00
N SER A 37 3.86 -8.97 -0.33
CA SER A 37 4.93 -8.70 0.64
C SER A 37 4.51 -7.71 1.73
N ALA A 38 3.87 -6.60 1.33
CA ALA A 38 3.38 -5.57 2.25
C ALA A 38 2.29 -6.10 3.19
N VAL A 39 1.32 -6.82 2.63
CA VAL A 39 0.21 -7.44 3.37
C VAL A 39 0.72 -8.50 4.33
N ALA A 40 1.67 -9.34 3.92
CA ALA A 40 2.29 -10.34 4.79
C ALA A 40 3.09 -9.71 5.95
N ALA A 41 3.60 -8.49 5.78
CA ALA A 41 4.24 -7.70 6.84
C ALA A 41 3.24 -6.89 7.70
N GLY A 42 1.93 -6.97 7.40
CA GLY A 42 0.85 -6.34 8.18
C GLY A 42 0.56 -4.88 7.83
N TYR A 43 1.07 -4.35 6.71
CA TYR A 43 0.80 -2.99 6.27
C TYR A 43 -0.53 -2.89 5.53
N VAL A 44 -1.29 -1.82 5.80
CA VAL A 44 -2.37 -1.40 4.91
C VAL A 44 -1.75 -1.03 3.57
N THR A 45 -2.28 -1.59 2.48
CA THR A 45 -1.64 -1.51 1.16
C THR A 45 -2.60 -0.96 0.12
N VAL A 46 -2.15 0.05 -0.65
CA VAL A 46 -2.88 0.63 -1.79
C VAL A 46 -2.17 0.22 -3.08
N GLY A 47 -2.93 -0.29 -4.04
CA GLY A 47 -2.43 -0.57 -5.38
C GLY A 47 -2.27 0.72 -6.20
N ASN A 48 -1.19 0.85 -6.97
CA ASN A 48 -0.89 2.00 -7.81
C ASN A 48 -0.91 1.63 -9.29
N LEU A 49 -1.77 2.30 -10.07
CA LEU A 49 -1.96 2.10 -11.51
C LEU A 49 -1.42 3.25 -12.36
N MET A 50 -0.71 4.24 -11.78
CA MET A 50 -0.25 5.44 -12.49
C MET A 50 0.48 5.14 -13.81
N PHE A 51 1.24 4.05 -13.87
CA PHE A 51 2.03 3.67 -15.04
C PHE A 51 1.45 2.48 -15.83
N VAL A 52 0.21 2.10 -15.52
CA VAL A 52 -0.50 1.00 -16.19
C VAL A 52 -1.34 1.56 -17.34
N PRO A 53 -1.22 1.03 -18.57
CA PRO A 53 -2.07 1.40 -19.71
C PRO A 53 -3.55 1.27 -19.38
N ASP A 54 -4.38 2.20 -19.87
CA ASP A 54 -5.80 2.30 -19.50
C ASP A 54 -6.60 1.01 -19.78
N ASP A 55 -6.26 0.30 -20.86
CA ASP A 55 -6.86 -0.98 -21.24
C ASP A 55 -6.46 -2.15 -20.33
N GLU A 56 -5.31 -2.06 -19.67
CA GLU A 56 -4.82 -3.06 -18.71
C GLU A 56 -5.29 -2.79 -17.27
N ARG A 57 -5.69 -1.55 -16.94
CA ARG A 57 -6.06 -1.13 -15.58
C ARG A 57 -7.15 -1.99 -14.94
N PRO A 58 -8.23 -2.41 -15.61
CA PRO A 58 -9.25 -3.26 -14.99
C PRO A 58 -8.68 -4.60 -14.52
N CYS A 59 -7.86 -5.25 -15.36
CA CYS A 59 -7.20 -6.51 -15.03
C CYS A 59 -6.22 -6.30 -13.87
N ARG A 60 -5.35 -5.28 -13.97
CA ARG A 60 -4.36 -4.99 -12.94
C ARG A 60 -4.99 -4.62 -11.60
N SER A 61 -6.07 -3.84 -11.62
CA SER A 61 -6.84 -3.49 -10.42
C SER A 61 -7.31 -4.74 -9.69
N ALA A 62 -7.92 -5.69 -10.40
CA ALA A 62 -8.38 -6.94 -9.83
C ALA A 62 -7.23 -7.77 -9.24
N GLU A 63 -6.11 -7.89 -9.96
CA GLU A 63 -4.92 -8.61 -9.46
C GLU A 63 -4.37 -8.02 -8.15
N LEU A 64 -4.31 -6.69 -8.03
CA LEU A 64 -3.80 -6.03 -6.83
C LEU A 64 -4.78 -6.15 -5.66
N ILE A 65 -6.09 -6.04 -5.91
CA ILE A 65 -7.12 -6.27 -4.88
C ILE A 65 -7.08 -7.72 -4.40
N ASP A 66 -7.02 -8.69 -5.31
CA ASP A 66 -6.94 -10.13 -4.96
C ASP A 66 -5.67 -10.46 -4.17
N ALA A 67 -4.57 -9.74 -4.42
CA ALA A 67 -3.33 -9.86 -3.65
C ALA A 67 -3.41 -9.24 -2.23
N GLY A 68 -4.47 -8.47 -1.94
CA GLY A 68 -4.75 -7.90 -0.62
C GLY A 68 -4.68 -6.37 -0.53
N ALA A 69 -4.55 -5.64 -1.65
CA ALA A 69 -4.67 -4.18 -1.61
C ALA A 69 -6.09 -3.78 -1.18
N VAL A 70 -6.21 -2.77 -0.31
CA VAL A 70 -7.51 -2.32 0.22
C VAL A 70 -8.16 -1.25 -0.66
N ALA A 71 -7.38 -0.61 -1.52
CA ALA A 71 -7.81 0.43 -2.44
C ALA A 71 -6.85 0.52 -3.61
N ILE A 72 -7.27 1.20 -4.66
CA ILE A 72 -6.49 1.47 -5.86
C ILE A 72 -6.41 2.97 -6.08
N THR A 73 -5.23 3.46 -6.47
CA THR A 73 -5.02 4.82 -6.98
C THR A 73 -4.37 4.76 -8.36
N ASP A 74 -4.69 5.72 -9.22
CA ASP A 74 -3.98 5.98 -10.47
C ASP A 74 -3.27 7.35 -10.46
N SER A 75 -3.28 8.04 -9.32
CA SER A 75 -2.81 9.41 -9.19
C SER A 75 -2.23 9.68 -7.80
N TRP A 76 -1.00 10.22 -7.76
CA TRP A 76 -0.40 10.71 -6.53
C TRP A 76 -1.21 11.86 -5.92
N HIS A 77 -1.83 12.69 -6.77
CA HIS A 77 -2.69 13.77 -6.29
C HIS A 77 -3.94 13.23 -5.60
N ALA A 78 -4.63 12.27 -6.22
CA ALA A 78 -5.81 11.64 -5.64
C ALA A 78 -5.47 10.94 -4.30
N LEU A 79 -4.35 10.23 -4.25
CA LEU A 79 -3.87 9.61 -3.02
C LEU A 79 -3.59 10.64 -1.93
N ALA A 80 -2.84 11.71 -2.23
CA ALA A 80 -2.52 12.75 -1.26
C ALA A 80 -3.76 13.48 -0.74
N THR A 81 -4.74 13.75 -1.62
CA THR A 81 -6.03 14.33 -1.24
C THR A 81 -6.79 13.42 -0.29
N ALA A 82 -6.89 12.11 -0.59
CA ALA A 82 -7.57 11.16 0.28
C ALA A 82 -6.92 11.09 1.68
N LEU A 83 -5.59 11.08 1.75
CA LEU A 83 -4.86 11.05 3.02
C LEU A 83 -5.05 12.33 3.84
N THR A 84 -5.07 13.50 3.18
CA THR A 84 -5.29 14.79 3.86
C THR A 84 -6.71 14.93 4.40
N LEU A 85 -7.70 14.37 3.70
CA LEU A 85 -9.09 14.38 4.17
C LEU A 85 -9.33 13.37 5.30
N SER A 86 -8.60 12.24 5.31
CA SER A 86 -8.73 11.21 6.34
C SER A 86 -8.20 11.62 7.71
N THR A 87 -7.27 12.56 7.78
CA THR A 87 -6.72 13.05 9.06
C THR A 87 -7.59 14.12 9.74
N ALA A 88 -8.72 14.50 9.12
CA ALA A 88 -9.66 15.48 9.64
C ALA A 88 -10.70 14.90 10.63
N THR A 89 -10.39 13.81 11.34
CA THR A 89 -11.18 13.41 12.52
C THR A 89 -10.75 14.26 13.73
N PRO A 90 -11.63 15.08 14.31
CA PRO A 90 -11.30 15.84 15.51
C PRO A 90 -11.07 14.87 16.67
N GLU A 91 -9.96 15.04 17.39
CA GLU A 91 -9.79 14.44 18.71
C GLU A 91 -11.00 14.81 19.57
N THR A 92 -11.71 13.81 20.10
CA THR A 92 -12.71 14.08 21.14
C THR A 92 -11.94 14.49 22.40
N PRO A 93 -12.16 15.71 22.95
CA PRO A 93 -11.47 16.12 24.17
C PRO A 93 -11.86 15.18 25.31
N ARG A 94 -10.86 14.74 26.10
CA ARG A 94 -11.07 14.04 27.37
C ARG A 94 -11.68 14.98 28.41
#